data_AF-A0AAN7MKY5-F1
#
_entry.id   AF-A0AAN7MKY5-F1
#
_cell.length_a   1.000
_cell.length_b   1.000
_cell.length_c   1.000
_cell.angle_alpha   90.00
_cell.angle_beta   90.00
_cell.angle_gamma   90.00
#
_symmetry.space_group_name_H-M   'P 1'
#
loop_
_entity.id
_entity.type
_entity.pdbx_description
1 polymer ?
#
loop_
_entity_poly.entity_id
_entity_poly.type
_entity_poly.pdbx_seq_one_letter_code
_entity_poly.pdbx_strand_id
1 'polypeptide(L)'
;MNTDRRPLTLFMLFITFIPQALAQKHGNVPAAPPPSELSCNGVFISYVFNTRTKEYPRLRNATAQSWAFNSTVTVTNTGTVEVRAWKVFVGFQHKEILVSASGAVLDGTEDFPADVRNGTYLAGYPQTDLKTSIDTAGDLNQIQALIQLMGTQFGVKPPGVPMPKTIKLVVDGFKCPAPTSRSQ
;
A
#
# COMPACT_ATOMS: atom_id res chain seq x y z
N MET A 1 -48.20 57.85 60.45
CA MET A 1 -47.12 58.65 59.86
C MET A 1 -46.35 57.76 58.91
N ASN A 2 -46.63 57.91 57.61
CA ASN A 2 -45.83 57.36 56.50
C ASN A 2 -44.44 58.00 56.51
N THR A 3 -43.44 57.30 55.97
CA THR A 3 -42.37 57.75 55.02
C THR A 3 -41.29 56.65 55.04
N ASP A 4 -41.33 55.67 54.15
CA ASP A 4 -40.64 55.64 52.85
C ASP A 4 -39.11 55.83 52.94
N ARG A 5 -38.35 54.78 52.62
CA ARG A 5 -36.99 54.86 52.03
C ARG A 5 -36.61 53.53 51.37
N ARG A 6 -37.03 53.41 50.10
CA ARG A 6 -36.38 52.80 48.92
C ARG A 6 -35.64 51.45 49.06
N PRO A 7 -36.01 50.42 48.28
CA PRO A 7 -35.23 49.19 48.17
C PRO A 7 -33.99 49.40 47.29
N LEU A 8 -32.83 48.94 47.76
CA LEU A 8 -31.60 48.88 46.99
C LEU A 8 -31.68 47.63 46.07
N THR A 9 -32.16 47.80 44.84
CA THR A 9 -32.20 46.74 43.83
C THR A 9 -30.77 46.39 43.40
N LEU A 10 -30.21 45.34 43.98
CA LEU A 10 -28.97 44.72 43.54
C LEU A 10 -29.28 43.82 42.32
N PHE A 11 -29.05 44.33 41.12
CA PHE A 11 -29.17 43.56 39.88
C PHE A 11 -27.98 42.60 39.77
N MET A 12 -28.09 41.39 40.35
CA MET A 12 -27.12 40.32 40.12
C MET A 12 -27.22 39.87 38.65
N LEU A 13 -26.27 40.29 37.83
CA LEU A 13 -26.03 39.75 36.50
C LEU A 13 -25.55 38.29 36.66
N PHE A 14 -26.47 37.33 36.60
CA PHE A 14 -26.14 35.93 36.36
C PHE A 14 -25.62 35.81 34.93
N ILE A 15 -24.30 35.95 34.76
CA ILE A 15 -23.62 35.52 33.54
C ILE A 15 -23.73 33.99 33.53
N THR A 16 -24.73 33.47 32.84
CA THR A 16 -24.75 32.06 32.44
C THR A 16 -23.54 31.85 31.53
N PHE A 17 -22.46 31.32 32.11
CA PHE A 17 -21.39 30.69 31.35
C PHE A 17 -22.03 29.51 30.61
N ILE A 18 -22.45 29.75 29.37
CA ILE A 18 -22.73 28.67 28.43
C ILE A 18 -21.42 27.90 28.35
N PRO A 19 -21.35 26.61 28.72
CA PRO A 19 -20.21 25.82 28.35
C PRO A 19 -20.24 25.82 26.82
N GLN A 20 -19.34 26.59 26.22
CA GLN A 20 -18.99 26.39 24.83
C GLN A 20 -18.50 24.95 24.79
N ALA A 21 -19.34 24.07 24.23
CA ALA A 21 -18.89 22.77 23.79
C ALA A 21 -17.83 23.06 22.72
N LEU A 22 -16.58 23.23 23.17
CA LEU A 22 -15.42 22.99 22.35
C LEU A 22 -15.60 21.55 21.89
N ALA A 23 -16.12 21.37 20.68
CA ALA A 23 -15.98 20.14 19.95
C ALA A 23 -14.47 19.86 19.97
N GLN A 24 -14.03 18.97 20.86
CA GLN A 24 -12.66 18.56 20.94
C GLN A 24 -12.35 17.93 19.60
N LYS A 25 -11.65 18.68 18.74
CA LYS A 25 -11.06 18.15 17.51
C LYS A 25 -9.84 17.31 17.92
N HIS A 26 -10.10 16.24 18.67
CA HIS A 26 -9.14 15.22 18.99
C HIS A 26 -9.49 13.99 18.19
N GLY A 27 -8.81 13.85 17.07
CA GLY A 27 -8.94 12.72 16.18
C GLY A 27 -8.10 13.00 14.95
N ASN A 28 -6.99 12.29 14.83
CA ASN A 28 -6.41 11.99 13.52
C ASN A 28 -7.53 11.33 12.71
N VAL A 29 -8.29 12.12 11.95
CA VAL A 29 -9.24 11.57 10.98
C VAL A 29 -8.36 10.80 9.99
N PRO A 30 -8.49 9.46 9.91
CA PRO A 30 -7.73 8.69 8.94
C PRO A 30 -8.00 9.29 7.56
N ALA A 31 -6.94 9.55 6.79
CA ALA A 31 -7.09 10.06 5.44
C ALA A 31 -8.07 9.15 4.68
N ALA A 32 -9.01 9.75 3.95
CA ALA A 32 -9.97 8.98 3.18
C ALA A 32 -9.22 7.99 2.27
N PRO A 33 -9.64 6.72 2.20
CA PRO A 33 -9.02 5.73 1.33
C PRO A 33 -8.87 6.28 -0.09
N PRO A 34 -7.72 6.10 -0.76
CA PRO A 34 -7.60 6.42 -2.16
C PRO A 34 -8.72 5.71 -2.94
N PRO A 35 -9.32 6.33 -3.97
CA PRO A 35 -10.44 5.74 -4.72
C PRO A 35 -10.16 4.33 -5.27
N SER A 36 -8.88 3.99 -5.49
CA SER A 36 -8.43 2.66 -5.89
C SER A 36 -8.71 1.57 -4.84
N GLU A 37 -8.68 1.88 -3.55
CA GLU A 37 -9.00 0.91 -2.49
C GLU A 37 -10.48 0.45 -2.55
N LEU A 38 -11.38 1.34 -2.97
CA LEU A 38 -12.82 1.03 -3.09
C LEU A 38 -13.14 0.14 -4.31
N SER A 39 -12.25 0.11 -5.31
CA SER A 39 -12.52 -0.49 -6.62
C SER A 39 -12.20 -1.99 -6.74
N CYS A 40 -11.54 -2.58 -5.73
CA CYS A 40 -11.26 -4.02 -5.68
C CYS A 40 -11.73 -4.67 -4.37
N ASN A 41 -12.96 -4.40 -3.96
CA ASN A 41 -13.55 -4.94 -2.72
C ASN A 41 -12.68 -4.69 -1.47
N GLY A 42 -11.98 -3.55 -1.42
CA GLY A 42 -11.07 -3.21 -0.33
C GLY A 42 -9.67 -3.82 -0.45
N VAL A 43 -9.32 -4.53 -1.52
CA VAL A 43 -7.94 -4.99 -1.73
C VAL A 43 -7.17 -3.96 -2.54
N PHE A 44 -5.97 -3.62 -2.08
CA PHE A 44 -5.08 -2.69 -2.74
C PHE A 44 -3.72 -3.31 -2.98
N ILE A 45 -3.20 -3.13 -4.20
CA ILE A 45 -1.87 -3.58 -4.58
C ILE A 45 -1.05 -2.38 -5.03
N SER A 46 0.17 -2.26 -4.50
CA SER A 46 1.15 -1.28 -4.94
C SER A 46 2.48 -1.94 -5.31
N TYR A 47 3.21 -1.26 -6.20
CA TYR A 47 4.58 -1.59 -6.57
C TYR A 47 5.42 -0.33 -6.40
N VAL A 48 6.51 -0.43 -5.64
CA VAL A 48 7.48 0.65 -5.45
C VAL A 48 8.83 0.18 -5.94
N PHE A 49 9.38 0.90 -6.92
CA PHE A 49 10.77 0.73 -7.30
C PHE A 49 11.66 1.46 -6.28
N ASN A 50 12.49 0.72 -5.55
CA ASN A 50 13.29 1.29 -4.46
C ASN A 50 14.63 1.81 -5.00
N THR A 51 15.43 0.91 -5.60
CA THR A 51 16.77 1.25 -6.03
C THR A 51 17.20 0.43 -7.25
N ARG A 52 18.21 0.93 -7.95
CA ARG A 52 19.05 0.11 -8.81
C ARG A 52 20.52 0.47 -8.70
N THR A 53 21.38 -0.50 -8.99
CA THR A 53 22.82 -0.33 -9.04
C THR A 53 23.38 -0.95 -10.30
N LYS A 54 24.32 -0.27 -10.97
CA LYS A 54 24.99 -0.79 -12.17
C LYS A 54 25.82 -2.02 -11.80
N GLU A 55 25.47 -3.18 -12.32
CA GLU A 55 26.16 -4.44 -12.02
C GLU A 55 27.30 -4.71 -13.00
N TYR A 56 28.12 -5.70 -12.65
CA TYR A 56 29.08 -6.27 -13.58
C TYR A 56 28.38 -7.21 -14.59
N PRO A 57 28.92 -7.36 -15.82
CA PRO A 57 29.98 -6.54 -16.38
C PRO A 57 29.51 -5.10 -16.65
N ARG A 58 30.40 -4.11 -16.46
CA ARG A 58 30.08 -2.70 -16.72
C ARG A 58 30.27 -2.40 -18.20
N LEU A 59 29.23 -2.65 -18.98
CA LEU A 59 29.17 -2.41 -20.40
C LEU A 59 28.95 -0.93 -20.74
N ARG A 60 29.36 -0.57 -21.97
CA ARG A 60 29.02 0.72 -22.61
C ARG A 60 27.66 0.65 -23.31
N ASN A 61 27.25 -0.53 -23.77
CA ASN A 61 25.94 -0.74 -24.40
C ASN A 61 24.83 -0.70 -23.34
N ALA A 62 24.02 0.36 -23.36
CA ALA A 62 22.96 0.60 -22.37
C ALA A 62 21.87 -0.49 -22.37
N THR A 63 21.55 -1.06 -23.54
CA THR A 63 20.53 -2.11 -23.68
C THR A 63 20.99 -3.44 -23.12
N ALA A 64 22.29 -3.74 -23.22
CA ALA A 64 22.89 -4.95 -22.70
C ALA A 64 23.35 -4.84 -21.23
N GLN A 65 23.41 -3.62 -20.69
CA GLN A 65 23.85 -3.39 -19.31
C GLN A 65 22.85 -3.97 -18.30
N SER A 66 23.33 -4.85 -17.42
CA SER A 66 22.63 -5.34 -16.23
C SER A 66 22.59 -4.31 -15.11
N TRP A 67 21.46 -4.27 -14.41
CA TRP A 67 21.27 -3.47 -13.21
C TRP A 67 20.64 -4.34 -12.14
N ALA A 68 21.29 -4.44 -10.97
CA ALA A 68 20.64 -4.91 -9.75
C ALA A 68 19.46 -3.98 -9.49
N PHE A 69 18.30 -4.51 -9.16
CA PHE A 69 17.18 -3.72 -8.69
C PHE A 69 16.64 -4.27 -7.37
N ASN A 70 16.03 -3.37 -6.62
CA ASN A 70 15.21 -3.68 -5.46
C ASN A 70 13.84 -3.01 -5.64
N SER A 71 12.77 -3.74 -5.36
CA SER A 71 11.41 -3.20 -5.38
C SER A 71 10.55 -3.86 -4.31
N THR A 72 9.49 -3.16 -3.90
CA THR A 72 8.52 -3.66 -2.93
C THR A 72 7.16 -3.79 -3.60
N VAL A 73 6.55 -4.96 -3.48
CA VAL A 73 5.12 -5.15 -3.76
C VAL A 73 4.38 -5.23 -2.43
N THR A 74 3.28 -4.51 -2.32
CA THR A 74 2.41 -4.55 -1.14
C THR A 74 1.02 -4.96 -1.55
N VAL A 75 0.45 -5.95 -0.86
CA VAL A 75 -0.95 -6.37 -0.99
C VAL A 75 -1.63 -6.11 0.33
N THR A 76 -2.67 -5.28 0.35
CA THR A 76 -3.38 -4.88 1.59
C THR A 76 -4.86 -5.19 1.46
N ASN A 77 -5.45 -5.82 2.47
CA ASN A 77 -6.88 -6.06 2.56
C ASN A 77 -7.52 -5.08 3.56
N THR A 78 -8.11 -4.00 3.05
CA THR A 78 -8.99 -3.08 3.81
C THR A 78 -10.48 -3.44 3.62
N GLY A 79 -10.76 -4.59 3.00
CA GLY A 79 -12.11 -5.08 2.74
C GLY A 79 -12.77 -5.75 3.95
N THR A 80 -14.02 -6.16 3.75
CA THR A 80 -14.83 -6.88 4.74
C THR A 80 -14.78 -8.40 4.58
N VAL A 81 -13.99 -8.90 3.61
CA VAL A 81 -13.86 -10.32 3.29
C VAL A 81 -12.38 -10.68 3.31
N GLU A 82 -12.06 -11.84 3.87
CA GLU A 82 -10.72 -12.40 3.89
C GLU A 82 -10.24 -12.74 2.47
N VAL A 83 -8.98 -12.39 2.15
CA VAL A 83 -8.34 -12.79 0.89
C VAL A 83 -7.54 -14.06 1.16
N ARG A 84 -8.09 -15.21 0.77
CA ARG A 84 -7.43 -16.50 0.96
C ARG A 84 -6.52 -16.86 -0.19
N ALA A 85 -5.41 -17.53 0.12
CA ALA A 85 -4.40 -18.01 -0.81
C ALA A 85 -4.05 -16.93 -1.85
N TRP A 86 -3.74 -15.73 -1.37
CA TRP A 86 -3.58 -14.58 -2.25
C TRP A 86 -2.41 -14.82 -3.22
N LYS A 87 -2.62 -14.37 -4.45
CA LYS A 87 -1.68 -14.51 -5.54
C LYS A 87 -1.67 -13.23 -6.36
N VAL A 88 -0.48 -12.76 -6.71
CA VAL A 88 -0.31 -11.59 -7.57
C VAL A 88 0.48 -11.95 -8.81
N PHE A 89 0.07 -11.41 -9.94
CA PHE A 89 0.86 -11.46 -11.16
C PHE A 89 1.61 -10.15 -11.33
N VAL A 90 2.92 -10.23 -11.52
CA VAL A 90 3.78 -9.09 -11.85
C VAL A 90 4.26 -9.26 -13.28
N GLY A 91 3.81 -8.38 -14.17
CA GLY A 91 4.17 -8.36 -15.59
C GLY A 91 5.42 -7.54 -15.83
N PHE A 92 6.59 -8.15 -15.64
CA PHE A 92 7.90 -7.59 -15.98
C PHE A 92 8.05 -7.28 -17.48
N GLN A 93 8.96 -6.37 -17.86
CA GLN A 93 9.08 -5.89 -19.26
C GLN A 93 10.48 -5.47 -19.72
N HIS A 94 11.50 -5.65 -18.88
CA HIS A 94 12.88 -5.25 -19.06
C HIS A 94 13.87 -6.44 -18.96
N LYS A 95 13.42 -7.64 -19.36
CA LYS A 95 14.19 -8.91 -19.33
C LYS A 95 14.70 -9.25 -17.93
N GLU A 96 13.82 -9.07 -16.95
CA GLU A 96 14.15 -9.18 -15.54
C GLU A 96 14.41 -10.64 -15.17
N ILE A 97 15.39 -10.83 -14.29
CA ILE A 97 15.69 -12.08 -13.61
C ILE A 97 15.46 -11.81 -12.13
N LEU A 98 14.56 -12.55 -11.49
CA LEU A 98 14.39 -12.48 -10.04
C LEU A 98 15.38 -13.42 -9.36
N VAL A 99 16.03 -12.92 -8.31
CA VAL A 99 16.96 -13.68 -7.47
C VAL A 99 16.34 -13.95 -6.09
N SER A 100 15.39 -13.12 -5.65
CA SER A 100 14.61 -13.38 -4.45
C SER A 100 13.27 -12.64 -4.45
N ALA A 101 12.32 -13.16 -3.67
CA ALA A 101 11.04 -12.53 -3.37
C ALA A 101 10.67 -12.76 -1.90
N SER A 102 11.29 -12.04 -0.97
CA SER A 102 10.99 -12.20 0.47
C SER A 102 9.53 -11.81 0.75
N GLY A 103 8.79 -12.61 1.52
CA GLY A 103 7.35 -12.42 1.76
C GLY A 103 6.43 -13.08 0.73
N ALA A 104 7.00 -13.79 -0.25
CA ALA A 104 6.28 -14.60 -1.22
C ALA A 104 7.13 -15.79 -1.70
N VAL A 105 6.55 -16.63 -2.54
CA VAL A 105 7.25 -17.64 -3.33
C VAL A 105 6.81 -17.54 -4.79
N LEU A 106 7.64 -18.05 -5.71
CA LEU A 106 7.23 -18.23 -7.09
C LEU A 106 6.13 -19.29 -7.15
N ASP A 107 5.02 -18.94 -7.80
CA ASP A 107 3.92 -19.86 -8.07
C ASP A 107 4.13 -20.51 -9.45
N GLY A 108 5.10 -21.41 -9.50
CA GLY A 108 5.56 -22.12 -10.70
C GLY A 108 6.56 -23.21 -10.34
N THR A 109 7.15 -23.85 -11.35
CA THR A 109 8.17 -24.90 -11.16
C THR A 109 9.60 -24.34 -11.17
N GLU A 110 9.76 -23.02 -11.21
CA GLU A 110 11.04 -22.35 -11.32
C GLU A 110 11.60 -22.04 -9.92
N ASP A 111 12.89 -22.27 -9.74
CA ASP A 111 13.63 -21.83 -8.55
C ASP A 111 14.37 -20.53 -8.85
N PHE A 112 14.68 -19.76 -7.79
CA PHE A 112 15.57 -18.62 -7.95
C PHE A 112 17.01 -19.07 -8.26
N PRO A 113 17.72 -18.37 -9.18
CA PRO A 113 17.26 -17.23 -9.97
C PRO A 113 16.35 -17.64 -11.14
N ALA A 114 15.25 -16.89 -11.33
CA ALA A 114 14.21 -17.19 -12.32
C ALA A 114 14.11 -16.11 -13.40
N ASP A 115 13.99 -16.51 -14.67
CA ASP A 115 13.76 -15.62 -15.80
C ASP A 115 12.29 -15.23 -15.88
N VAL A 116 11.98 -14.00 -15.49
CA VAL A 116 10.59 -13.53 -15.36
C VAL A 116 10.22 -12.54 -16.46
N ARG A 117 10.90 -12.55 -17.61
CA ARG A 117 10.68 -11.58 -18.70
C ARG A 117 9.24 -11.49 -19.22
N ASN A 118 8.45 -12.55 -19.04
CA ASN A 118 7.04 -12.63 -19.45
C ASN A 118 6.07 -12.36 -18.28
N GLY A 119 6.61 -11.92 -17.16
CA GLY A 119 5.92 -11.84 -15.88
C GLY A 119 6.00 -13.14 -15.10
N THR A 120 5.60 -13.07 -13.84
CA THR A 120 5.56 -14.22 -12.93
C THR A 120 4.40 -14.08 -11.94
N TYR A 121 4.01 -15.21 -11.35
CA TYR A 121 3.05 -15.28 -10.27
C TYR A 121 3.77 -15.44 -8.95
N LEU A 122 3.37 -14.64 -7.97
CA LEU A 122 3.86 -14.71 -6.60
C LEU A 122 2.70 -15.08 -5.69
N ALA A 123 2.90 -16.11 -4.88
CA ALA A 123 1.97 -16.55 -3.86
C ALA A 123 2.51 -16.23 -2.46
N GLY A 124 1.61 -15.97 -1.51
CA GLY A 124 1.99 -15.58 -0.16
C GLY A 124 2.76 -16.63 0.62
N TYR A 125 3.86 -16.22 1.26
CA TYR A 125 4.63 -17.06 2.19
C TYR A 125 5.40 -16.20 3.20
N PRO A 126 5.37 -16.53 4.50
CA PRO A 126 4.59 -17.60 5.14
C PRO A 126 3.10 -17.26 5.31
N GLN A 127 2.71 -16.02 5.03
CA GLN A 127 1.33 -15.57 5.11
C GLN A 127 0.59 -15.80 3.79
N THR A 128 -0.18 -16.88 3.72
CA THR A 128 -0.98 -17.25 2.53
C THR A 128 -2.32 -16.50 2.46
N ASP A 129 -2.83 -16.04 3.60
CA ASP A 129 -4.14 -15.39 3.72
C ASP A 129 -4.00 -13.98 4.30
N LEU A 130 -4.84 -13.04 3.86
CA LEU A 130 -4.96 -11.70 4.41
C LEU A 130 -6.31 -11.55 5.10
N LYS A 131 -6.28 -11.38 6.42
CA LYS A 131 -7.48 -11.18 7.24
C LYS A 131 -8.12 -9.82 6.96
N THR A 132 -9.30 -9.61 7.52
CA THR A 132 -10.00 -8.32 7.46
C THR A 132 -9.50 -7.39 8.55
N SER A 133 -9.55 -6.08 8.33
CA SER A 133 -9.26 -5.11 9.40
C SER A 133 -10.27 -5.16 10.55
N ILE A 134 -11.46 -5.71 10.30
CA ILE A 134 -12.52 -5.88 11.31
C ILE A 134 -12.10 -6.93 12.34
N ASP A 135 -11.68 -8.10 11.88
CA ASP A 135 -11.34 -9.24 12.76
C ASP A 135 -10.01 -9.03 13.50
N THR A 136 -9.13 -8.19 12.95
CA THR A 136 -7.78 -7.96 13.47
C THR A 136 -7.62 -6.63 14.19
N ALA A 137 -8.71 -5.86 14.35
CA ALA A 137 -8.67 -4.49 14.88
C ALA A 137 -7.65 -3.59 14.15
N GLY A 138 -7.46 -3.81 12.85
CA GLY A 138 -6.55 -3.03 12.00
C GLY A 138 -5.06 -3.43 12.09
N ASP A 139 -4.71 -4.61 12.60
CA ASP A 139 -3.33 -5.08 12.63
C ASP A 139 -2.78 -5.31 11.21
N LEU A 140 -1.90 -4.40 10.76
CA LEU A 140 -1.26 -4.43 9.44
C LEU A 140 -0.51 -5.73 9.18
N ASN A 141 0.06 -6.38 10.20
CA ASN A 141 0.80 -7.62 10.01
C ASN A 141 -0.10 -8.77 9.55
N GLN A 142 -1.41 -8.69 9.78
CA GLN A 142 -2.38 -9.73 9.43
C GLN A 142 -3.23 -9.38 8.21
N ILE A 143 -3.26 -8.11 7.81
CA ILE A 143 -4.07 -7.62 6.67
C ILE A 143 -3.21 -7.19 5.48
N GLN A 144 -1.89 -7.14 5.63
CA GLN A 144 -0.94 -6.73 4.60
C GLN A 144 0.15 -7.78 4.39
N ALA A 145 0.46 -8.06 3.12
CA ALA A 145 1.67 -8.75 2.71
C ALA A 145 2.64 -7.76 2.09
N LEU A 146 3.90 -7.80 2.54
CA LEU A 146 5.00 -7.01 2.01
C LEU A 146 5.99 -7.95 1.35
N ILE A 147 6.24 -7.73 0.05
CA ILE A 147 7.05 -8.59 -0.78
C ILE A 147 8.25 -7.79 -1.27
N GLN A 148 9.46 -8.19 -0.86
CA GLN A 148 10.69 -7.54 -1.30
C GLN A 148 11.30 -8.34 -2.45
N LEU A 149 11.33 -7.74 -3.63
CA LEU A 149 11.87 -8.33 -4.84
C LEU A 149 13.29 -7.83 -5.05
N MET A 150 14.21 -8.76 -5.25
CA MET A 150 15.56 -8.46 -5.72
C MET A 150 15.83 -9.21 -7.01
N GLY A 151 16.51 -8.55 -7.94
CA GLY A 151 16.81 -9.15 -9.23
C GLY A 151 17.72 -8.31 -10.08
N THR A 152 17.88 -8.72 -11.33
CA THR A 152 18.61 -8.01 -12.36
C THR A 152 17.64 -7.60 -13.46
N GLN A 153 17.81 -6.40 -14.01
CA GLN A 153 17.04 -5.89 -15.16
C GLN A 153 17.96 -5.29 -16.22
N PHE A 154 17.43 -5.09 -17.44
CA PHE A 154 18.21 -4.61 -18.58
C PHE A 154 17.55 -3.42 -19.27
N GLY A 155 18.37 -2.58 -19.92
CA GLY A 155 17.89 -1.56 -20.86
C GLY A 155 17.22 -0.32 -20.29
N VAL A 156 16.96 -0.24 -18.98
CA VAL A 156 16.45 0.98 -18.34
C VAL A 156 17.57 1.74 -17.65
N LYS A 157 18.11 2.76 -18.33
CA LYS A 157 19.12 3.67 -17.76
C LYS A 157 18.47 4.81 -16.96
N PRO A 158 19.17 5.37 -15.94
CA PRO A 158 18.78 6.65 -15.34
C PRO A 158 18.56 7.75 -16.40
N PRO A 159 17.51 8.58 -16.24
CA PRO A 159 16.59 8.69 -15.09
C PRO A 159 15.35 7.77 -15.13
N GLY A 160 15.18 6.91 -16.14
CA GLY A 160 13.97 6.09 -16.29
C GLY A 160 13.74 5.14 -15.11
N VAL A 161 12.50 5.00 -14.65
CA VAL A 161 12.11 4.10 -13.55
C VAL A 161 11.47 2.84 -14.15
N PRO A 162 12.03 1.65 -13.89
CA PRO A 162 11.52 0.39 -14.41
C PRO A 162 10.27 -0.03 -13.64
N MET A 163 9.11 0.38 -14.13
CA MET A 163 7.83 -0.10 -13.62
C MET A 163 7.46 -1.40 -14.33
N PRO A 164 6.77 -2.35 -13.67
CA PRO A 164 6.17 -3.47 -14.37
C PRO A 164 5.12 -2.97 -15.36
N LYS A 165 4.93 -3.70 -16.46
CA LYS A 165 3.88 -3.44 -17.45
C LYS A 165 2.48 -3.55 -16.84
N THR A 166 2.31 -4.47 -15.91
CA THR A 166 1.06 -4.67 -15.17
C THR A 166 1.34 -5.33 -13.82
N ILE A 167 0.46 -5.10 -12.86
CA ILE A 167 0.38 -5.84 -11.61
C ILE A 167 -1.10 -6.10 -11.33
N LYS A 168 -1.47 -7.32 -10.94
CA LYS A 168 -2.87 -7.68 -10.70
C LYS A 168 -3.00 -8.75 -9.61
N LEU A 169 -4.08 -8.66 -8.83
CA LEU A 169 -4.52 -9.74 -7.96
C LEU A 169 -5.09 -10.87 -8.81
N VAL A 170 -4.79 -12.12 -8.44
CA VAL A 170 -5.24 -13.33 -9.13
C VAL A 170 -5.92 -14.22 -8.09
N VAL A 171 -7.07 -13.75 -7.60
CA VAL A 171 -7.89 -14.45 -6.61
C VAL A 171 -9.34 -14.41 -7.09
N ASP A 172 -10.02 -15.54 -6.98
CA ASP A 172 -11.42 -15.65 -7.37
C ASP A 172 -12.30 -14.68 -6.56
N GLY A 173 -13.28 -14.06 -7.23
CA GLY A 173 -14.19 -13.11 -6.60
C GLY A 173 -13.65 -11.67 -6.48
N PHE A 174 -12.38 -11.42 -6.79
CA PHE A 174 -11.79 -10.08 -6.79
C PHE A 174 -11.56 -9.58 -8.22
N LYS A 175 -12.21 -8.46 -8.58
CA LYS A 175 -12.03 -7.79 -9.87
C LYS A 175 -11.40 -6.41 -9.64
N CYS A 176 -10.08 -6.35 -9.62
CA CYS A 176 -9.35 -5.09 -9.48
C CYS A 176 -9.29 -4.32 -10.80
N PRO A 177 -9.30 -2.98 -10.78
CA PRO A 177 -9.05 -2.18 -11.98
C PRO A 177 -7.59 -2.33 -12.46
N ALA A 178 -7.33 -1.82 -13.66
CA ALA A 178 -5.97 -1.74 -14.17
C ALA A 178 -5.08 -0.86 -13.27
N PRO A 179 -3.81 -1.23 -13.08
CA PRO A 179 -2.89 -0.46 -12.26
C PRO A 179 -2.60 0.90 -12.90
N THR A 180 -2.42 1.92 -12.05
CA THR A 180 -1.98 3.26 -12.47
C THR A 180 -0.57 3.53 -11.98
N SER A 181 0.28 4.12 -12.82
CA SER A 181 1.59 4.61 -12.40
C SER A 181 1.47 6.03 -11.84
N ARG A 182 2.14 6.30 -10.71
CA ARG A 182 2.28 7.65 -10.15
C ARG A 182 3.77 7.89 -9.89
N SER A 183 4.25 9.08 -10.26
CA SER A 183 5.55 9.57 -9.80
C SER A 183 5.39 10.01 -8.35
N GLN A 184 6.20 9.44 -7.46
CA GLN A 184 6.32 9.88 -6.08
C GLN A 184 7.43 10.92 -5.93
#